data_AF-X1KT18-F1
#
_entry.id   AF-X1KT18-F1
#
_cell.length_a   1.000
_cell.length_b   1.000
_cell.length_c   1.000
_cell.angle_alpha   90.00
_cell.angle_beta   90.00
_cell.angle_gamma   90.00
#
_symmetry.space_group_name_H-M   'P 1'
#
loop_
_entity.id
_entity.type
_entity.pdbx_description
1 polymer ?
#
loop_
_entity_poly.entity_id
_entity_poly.type
_entity_poly.pdbx_seq_one_letter_code
_entity_poly.pdbx_strand_id
1 'polypeptide(L)'
;GTERHEARRIDNQLRGRTGRQGDPGSSRFYVSLEDDVVRRFGGDRIKSFMEWAGMDEDTPIENALVNRSIEGAQVKVEGYHFDMRKHLVEYDDVINKHRELIYGERKKILSGVDLKANILSMVKEEIQGLVAVHAADEHGIGWDVESLIGEASTIFHLPPAFNASALSQLKPKQIEDKLVYGADQWL
;
A
#
# COMPACT_ATOMS: atom_id res chain seq x y z
N GLY A 1 35.59 2.31 15.96
CA GLY A 1 34.26 1.68 16.05
C GLY A 1 34.40 0.42 16.85
N THR A 2 33.49 0.17 17.78
CA THR A 2 33.46 -1.03 18.64
C THR A 2 32.72 -2.20 18.00
N GLU A 3 31.93 -1.92 16.97
CA GLU A 3 31.16 -2.89 16.18
C GLU A 3 30.96 -2.36 14.76
N ARG A 4 30.32 -3.17 13.90
CA ARG A 4 29.83 -2.76 12.58
C ARG A 4 28.34 -2.49 12.64
N HIS A 5 27.93 -1.32 12.16
CA HIS A 5 26.51 -1.03 12.02
C HIS A 5 25.92 -1.86 10.87
N GLU A 6 24.61 -2.12 10.94
CA GLU A 6 23.82 -2.70 9.84
C GLU A 6 23.90 -1.93 8.51
N ALA A 7 24.36 -0.67 8.55
CA ALA A 7 24.45 0.22 7.39
C ALA A 7 25.85 0.83 7.31
N ARG A 8 26.56 0.55 6.21
CA ARG A 8 27.92 1.04 5.93
C ARG A 8 28.01 2.56 5.93
N ARG A 9 26.91 3.24 5.58
CA ARG A 9 26.84 4.70 5.64
C ARG A 9 27.13 5.24 7.04
N ILE A 10 26.63 4.58 8.09
CA ILE A 10 26.82 5.02 9.49
C ILE A 10 28.26 4.76 9.95
N ASP A 11 28.83 3.60 9.57
CA ASP A 11 30.26 3.33 9.81
C ASP A 11 31.16 4.36 9.12
N ASN A 12 30.84 4.75 7.88
CA ASN A 12 31.59 5.77 7.15
C ASN A 12 31.42 7.17 7.75
N GLN A 13 30.26 7.48 8.35
CA GLN A 13 30.10 8.71 9.12
C GLN A 13 31.02 8.73 10.34
N LEU A 14 31.20 7.60 11.03
CA LEU A 14 32.14 7.49 12.14
C LEU A 14 33.60 7.65 11.67
N ARG A 15 33.97 7.00 10.55
CA ARG A 15 35.30 7.18 9.92
C ARG A 15 35.56 8.64 9.55
N GLY A 16 34.56 9.33 9.01
CA GLY A 16 34.65 10.73 8.58
C GLY A 16 34.80 11.75 9.71
N ARG A 17 34.80 11.32 10.99
CA ARG A 17 35.09 12.21 12.13
C ARG A 17 36.58 12.50 12.31
N THR A 18 37.46 11.73 11.68
CA THR A 18 38.93 11.92 11.69
C THR A 18 39.43 12.48 10.35
N GLY A 19 40.58 13.17 10.35
CA GLY A 19 41.24 13.63 9.13
C GLY A 19 40.48 14.68 8.31
N ARG A 20 39.93 15.70 8.97
CA ARG A 20 39.16 16.77 8.30
C ARG A 20 40.12 17.73 7.59
N GLN A 21 39.69 18.35 6.49
CA GLN A 21 40.49 19.34 5.75
C GLN A 21 41.90 18.86 5.33
N GLY A 22 42.09 17.56 5.13
CA GLY A 22 43.39 16.99 4.78
C GLY A 22 44.31 16.74 5.98
N ASP A 23 43.83 16.97 7.20
CA ASP A 23 44.56 16.62 8.43
C ASP A 23 44.85 15.10 8.45
N PRO A 24 46.01 14.69 8.99
CA PRO A 24 46.27 13.27 9.22
C PRO A 24 45.26 12.69 10.22
N GLY A 25 44.78 11.49 9.96
CA GLY A 25 43.85 10.78 10.82
C GLY A 25 43.86 9.28 10.54
N SER A 26 43.52 8.49 11.56
CA SER A 26 43.32 7.06 11.40
C SER A 26 42.01 6.64 12.05
N SER A 27 41.40 5.60 11.50
CA SER A 27 40.20 4.99 12.06
C SER A 27 40.37 3.48 12.07
N ARG A 28 39.91 2.85 13.14
CA ARG A 28 39.95 1.39 13.32
C ARG A 28 38.58 0.91 13.79
N PHE A 29 38.18 -0.25 13.30
CA PHE A 29 36.97 -0.95 13.71
C PHE A 29 37.37 -2.27 14.34
N TYR A 30 36.76 -2.57 15.47
CA TYR A 30 36.78 -3.87 16.12
C TYR A 30 35.40 -4.49 15.91
N VAL A 31 35.38 -5.80 15.70
CA VAL A 31 34.17 -6.57 15.37
C VAL A 31 34.31 -7.93 16.03
N SER A 32 33.26 -8.40 16.68
CA SER A 32 33.18 -9.78 17.15
C SER A 32 32.47 -10.65 16.11
N LEU A 33 32.87 -11.92 16.03
CA LEU A 33 32.14 -12.90 15.24
C LEU A 33 30.73 -13.17 15.80
N GLU A 34 30.50 -12.81 17.06
CA GLU A 34 29.21 -12.94 17.75
C GLU A 34 28.27 -11.74 17.56
N ASP A 35 28.76 -10.63 16.97
CA ASP A 35 27.95 -9.42 16.75
C ASP A 35 26.71 -9.72 15.92
N ASP A 36 25.59 -9.04 16.21
CA ASP A 36 24.28 -9.37 15.62
C ASP A 36 24.27 -9.35 14.08
N VAL A 37 24.97 -8.39 13.46
CA VAL A 37 25.09 -8.30 12.00
C VAL A 37 25.78 -9.54 11.43
N VAL A 38 26.85 -9.97 12.09
CA VAL A 38 27.68 -11.10 11.68
C VAL A 38 26.94 -12.41 11.92
N ARG A 39 26.29 -12.56 13.09
CA ARG A 39 25.53 -13.75 13.45
C ARG A 39 24.32 -13.96 12.54
N ARG A 40 23.56 -12.90 12.22
CA ARG A 40 22.34 -13.00 11.41
C ARG A 40 22.62 -13.11 9.91
N PHE A 41 23.69 -12.49 9.41
CA PHE A 41 23.91 -12.34 7.96
C PHE A 41 25.29 -12.81 7.46
N GLY A 42 26.15 -13.28 8.36
CA GLY A 42 27.50 -13.79 8.04
C GLY A 42 27.53 -15.10 7.26
N GLY A 43 26.41 -15.84 7.24
CA GLY A 43 26.26 -17.09 6.49
C GLY A 43 27.22 -18.19 6.95
N ASP A 44 27.31 -19.25 6.14
CA ASP A 44 28.06 -20.46 6.52
C ASP A 44 29.57 -20.23 6.60
N ARG A 45 30.12 -19.29 5.81
CA ARG A 45 31.55 -18.98 5.81
C ARG A 45 32.06 -18.42 7.13
N ILE A 46 31.26 -17.60 7.80
CA ILE A 46 31.66 -17.05 9.10
C ILE A 46 31.51 -18.10 10.19
N LYS A 47 30.46 -18.94 10.13
CA LYS A 47 30.31 -20.09 11.03
C LYS A 47 31.46 -21.09 10.91
N SER A 48 31.85 -21.46 9.69
CA SER A 48 33.01 -22.34 9.48
C SER A 48 34.32 -21.73 9.98
N PHE A 49 34.44 -20.40 9.96
CA PHE A 49 35.58 -19.72 10.57
C PHE A 49 35.52 -19.75 12.11
N MET A 50 34.33 -19.58 12.71
CA MET A 50 34.15 -19.74 14.17
C MET A 50 34.46 -21.17 14.62
N GLU A 51 34.07 -22.18 13.83
CA GLU A 51 34.34 -23.60 14.10
C GLU A 51 35.83 -23.96 13.87
N TRP A 52 36.46 -23.34 12.87
CA TRP A 52 37.89 -23.53 12.57
C TRP A 52 38.79 -22.76 13.54
N ALA A 53 38.30 -21.65 14.10
CA ALA A 53 38.98 -20.82 15.09
C ALA A 53 39.00 -21.46 16.47
N GLY A 54 39.55 -22.68 16.57
CA GLY A 54 40.33 -23.10 17.74
C GLY A 54 41.65 -22.34 17.87
N MET A 55 41.68 -21.06 17.45
CA MET A 55 42.78 -20.12 17.65
C MET A 55 42.58 -19.49 19.03
N ASP A 56 43.67 -19.22 19.76
CA ASP A 56 43.65 -18.49 21.03
C ASP A 56 42.67 -17.30 20.95
N GLU A 57 41.71 -17.25 21.88
CA GLU A 57 40.66 -16.20 21.96
C GLU A 57 41.28 -14.78 21.99
N ASP A 58 42.54 -14.68 22.38
CA ASP A 58 43.30 -13.45 22.53
C ASP A 58 44.00 -12.98 21.24
N THR A 59 43.96 -13.75 20.13
CA THR A 59 44.67 -13.39 18.88
C THR A 59 43.75 -12.65 17.90
N PRO A 60 44.05 -11.38 17.53
CA PRO A 60 43.28 -10.65 16.53
C PRO A 60 43.35 -11.31 15.15
N ILE A 61 42.19 -11.48 14.52
CA ILE A 61 42.10 -12.01 13.16
C ILE A 61 42.10 -10.85 12.16
N GLU A 62 43.22 -10.62 11.48
CA GLU A 62 43.32 -9.70 10.35
C GLU A 62 43.38 -10.47 9.03
N ASN A 63 42.22 -10.94 8.55
CA ASN A 63 42.12 -11.70 7.30
C ASN A 63 41.18 -11.02 6.29
N ALA A 64 41.68 -10.79 5.08
CA ALA A 64 40.94 -10.15 3.98
C ALA A 64 39.68 -10.93 3.55
N LEU A 65 39.61 -12.24 3.76
CA LEU A 65 38.44 -13.07 3.49
C LEU A 65 37.33 -12.85 4.53
N VAL A 66 37.70 -12.70 5.80
CA VAL A 66 36.77 -12.44 6.91
C VAL A 66 36.20 -11.03 6.76
N ASN A 67 37.05 -10.02 6.49
CA ASN A 67 36.58 -8.66 6.27
C ASN A 67 35.60 -8.58 5.07
N ARG A 68 35.88 -9.29 3.96
CA ARG A 68 34.95 -9.37 2.82
C ARG A 68 33.62 -10.05 3.18
N SER A 69 33.65 -11.05 4.04
CA SER A 69 32.44 -11.74 4.48
C SER A 69 31.56 -10.84 5.37
N ILE A 70 32.17 -10.05 6.25
CA ILE A 70 31.49 -9.04 7.08
C ILE A 70 30.88 -7.93 6.20
N GLU A 71 31.63 -7.43 5.22
CA GLU A 71 31.09 -6.45 4.25
C GLU A 71 29.91 -7.01 3.46
N GLY A 72 30.00 -8.29 3.04
CA GLY A 72 28.90 -8.98 2.37
C GLY A 72 27.66 -9.13 3.26
N ALA A 73 27.85 -9.38 4.56
CA ALA A 73 26.76 -9.41 5.54
C ALA A 73 26.07 -8.04 5.63
N GLN A 74 26.84 -6.94 5.75
CA GLN A 74 26.29 -5.58 5.77
C GLN A 74 25.49 -5.25 4.51
N VAL A 75 25.97 -5.63 3.32
CA VAL A 75 25.23 -5.42 2.06
C VAL A 75 23.89 -6.17 2.06
N LYS A 76 23.86 -7.40 2.60
CA LYS A 76 22.60 -8.15 2.73
C LYS A 76 21.62 -7.49 3.69
N VAL A 77 22.10 -6.96 4.83
CA VAL A 77 21.23 -6.24 5.79
C VAL A 77 20.67 -4.97 5.16
N GLU A 78 21.52 -4.21 4.45
CA GLU A 78 21.10 -3.03 3.72
C GLU A 78 20.02 -3.36 2.68
N GLY A 79 20.19 -4.47 1.94
CA GLY A 79 19.21 -4.98 0.99
C GLY A 79 17.89 -5.37 1.65
N TYR A 80 17.95 -6.14 2.74
CA TYR A 80 16.76 -6.53 3.52
C TYR A 80 15.97 -5.31 4.03
N HIS A 81 16.66 -4.30 4.58
CA HIS A 81 16.03 -3.05 5.03
C HIS A 81 15.54 -2.17 3.87
N PHE A 82 16.16 -2.26 2.70
CA PHE A 82 15.66 -1.60 1.50
C PHE A 82 14.36 -2.25 1.02
N ASP A 83 14.30 -3.57 0.94
CA ASP A 83 13.12 -4.31 0.48
C ASP A 83 11.93 -4.11 1.43
N MET A 84 12.14 -4.16 2.75
CA MET A 84 11.09 -3.84 3.72
C MET A 84 10.53 -2.43 3.53
N ARG A 85 11.41 -1.43 3.31
CA ARG A 85 10.98 -0.05 3.08
C ARG A 85 10.28 0.11 1.73
N LYS A 86 10.73 -0.61 0.70
CA LYS A 86 10.07 -0.64 -0.60
C LYS A 86 8.65 -1.17 -0.47
N HIS A 87 8.46 -2.30 0.20
CA HIS A 87 7.12 -2.84 0.45
C HIS A 87 6.24 -1.88 1.23
N LEU A 88 6.78 -1.21 2.25
CA LEU A 88 6.01 -0.19 2.99
C LEU A 88 5.55 0.96 2.09
N VAL A 89 6.41 1.44 1.18
CA VAL A 89 6.04 2.47 0.19
C VAL A 89 5.00 1.96 -0.80
N GLU A 90 5.13 0.71 -1.28
CA GLU A 90 4.13 0.11 -2.18
C GLU A 90 2.73 0.04 -1.53
N TYR A 91 2.65 -0.25 -0.23
CA TYR A 91 1.38 -0.18 0.51
C TYR A 91 0.88 1.26 0.66
N ASP A 92 1.78 2.21 0.96
CA ASP A 92 1.42 3.62 1.08
C ASP A 92 0.95 4.22 -0.25
N ASP A 93 1.47 3.77 -1.39
CA ASP A 93 1.02 4.22 -2.72
C ASP A 93 -0.48 3.94 -2.96
N VAL A 94 -0.99 2.80 -2.50
CA VAL A 94 -2.43 2.49 -2.57
C VAL A 94 -3.24 3.42 -1.68
N ILE A 95 -2.78 3.63 -0.44
CA ILE A 95 -3.44 4.53 0.52
C ILE A 95 -3.41 5.98 0.04
N ASN A 96 -2.32 6.41 -0.58
CA ASN A 96 -2.19 7.75 -1.13
C ASN A 96 -3.16 7.98 -2.29
N LYS A 97 -3.36 7.01 -3.18
CA LYS A 97 -4.42 7.10 -4.21
C LYS A 97 -5.81 7.27 -3.59
N HIS A 98 -6.13 6.53 -2.53
CA HIS A 98 -7.39 6.70 -1.82
C HIS A 98 -7.50 8.10 -1.19
N ARG A 99 -6.43 8.59 -0.57
CA ARG A 99 -6.38 9.95 0.01
C ARG A 99 -6.58 11.02 -1.05
N GLU A 100 -5.93 10.92 -2.20
CA GLU A 100 -6.07 11.86 -3.32
C GLU A 100 -7.52 11.96 -3.78
N LEU A 101 -8.21 10.82 -3.95
CA LEU A 101 -9.63 10.79 -4.33
C LEU A 101 -10.52 11.41 -3.25
N ILE A 102 -10.39 10.95 -1.99
CA ILE A 102 -11.23 11.42 -0.88
C ILE A 102 -11.00 12.91 -0.61
N TYR A 103 -9.75 13.36 -0.58
CA TYR A 103 -9.44 14.77 -0.35
C TYR A 103 -9.80 15.63 -1.55
N GLY A 104 -9.70 15.10 -2.77
CA GLY A 104 -10.23 15.74 -3.96
C GLY A 104 -11.73 16.00 -3.84
N GLU A 105 -12.51 14.97 -3.50
CA GLU A 105 -13.96 15.10 -3.34
C GLU A 105 -14.33 16.04 -2.19
N ARG A 106 -13.68 15.89 -1.03
CA ARG A 106 -13.87 16.80 0.10
C ARG A 106 -13.61 18.25 -0.29
N LYS A 107 -12.58 18.52 -1.08
CA LYS A 107 -12.27 19.87 -1.55
C LYS A 107 -13.36 20.42 -2.47
N LYS A 108 -13.94 19.60 -3.38
CA LYS A 108 -15.07 20.02 -4.22
C LYS A 108 -16.27 20.43 -3.37
N ILE A 109 -16.63 19.62 -2.38
CA ILE A 109 -17.74 19.90 -1.46
C ILE A 109 -17.49 21.23 -0.72
N LEU A 110 -16.28 21.41 -0.15
CA LEU A 110 -15.93 22.63 0.57
C LEU A 110 -15.84 23.88 -0.32
N SER A 111 -15.61 23.72 -1.63
CA SER A 111 -15.54 24.84 -2.57
C SER A 111 -16.90 25.36 -3.04
N GLY A 112 -18.00 24.77 -2.55
CA GLY A 112 -19.36 25.23 -2.87
C GLY A 112 -19.88 24.77 -4.23
N VAL A 113 -19.30 23.70 -4.80
CA VAL A 113 -19.86 23.00 -5.96
C VAL A 113 -21.25 22.46 -5.58
N ASP A 114 -22.18 22.43 -6.55
CA ASP A 114 -23.53 21.88 -6.34
C ASP A 114 -23.47 20.40 -5.91
N LEU A 115 -23.61 20.20 -4.60
CA LEU A 115 -23.57 18.89 -3.97
C LEU A 115 -24.74 18.01 -4.42
N LYS A 116 -25.90 18.61 -4.71
CA LYS A 116 -27.08 17.87 -5.19
C LYS A 116 -26.78 17.23 -6.54
N ALA A 117 -26.21 17.99 -7.48
CA ALA A 117 -25.81 17.47 -8.78
C ALA A 117 -24.80 16.31 -8.69
N ASN A 118 -23.81 16.42 -7.78
CA ASN A 118 -22.84 15.35 -7.56
C ASN A 118 -23.49 14.07 -6.99
N ILE A 119 -24.32 14.21 -5.95
CA ILE A 119 -25.03 13.06 -5.35
C ILE A 119 -25.96 12.42 -6.38
N LEU A 120 -26.69 13.20 -7.17
CA LEU A 120 -27.56 12.68 -8.22
C LEU A 120 -26.80 11.93 -9.30
N SER A 121 -25.59 12.36 -9.65
CA SER A 121 -24.73 11.60 -10.58
C SER A 121 -24.39 10.22 -10.02
N MET A 122 -24.02 10.14 -8.74
CA MET A 122 -23.69 8.87 -8.09
C MET A 122 -24.92 7.95 -8.00
N VAL A 123 -26.08 8.50 -7.61
CA VAL A 123 -27.34 7.75 -7.55
C VAL A 123 -27.77 7.26 -8.94
N LYS A 124 -27.57 8.07 -9.98
CA LYS A 124 -27.86 7.68 -11.37
C LYS A 124 -26.98 6.52 -11.84
N GLU A 125 -25.68 6.57 -11.57
CA GLU A 125 -24.76 5.48 -11.90
C GLU A 125 -25.14 4.18 -11.20
N GLU A 126 -25.53 4.24 -9.93
CA GLU A 126 -26.00 3.06 -9.18
C GLU A 126 -27.30 2.51 -9.75
N ILE A 127 -28.30 3.36 -10.03
CA ILE A 127 -29.56 2.96 -10.65
C ILE A 127 -29.33 2.32 -12.02
N GLN A 128 -28.40 2.86 -12.83
CA GLN A 128 -28.02 2.26 -14.10
C GLN A 128 -27.44 0.86 -13.93
N GLY A 129 -26.57 0.68 -12.92
CA GLY A 129 -26.02 -0.64 -12.56
C GLY A 129 -27.12 -1.63 -12.17
N LEU A 130 -28.04 -1.21 -11.30
CA LEU A 130 -29.16 -2.05 -10.86
C LEU A 130 -30.07 -2.47 -12.03
N VAL A 131 -30.44 -1.53 -12.91
CA VAL A 131 -31.25 -1.83 -14.09
C VAL A 131 -30.51 -2.75 -15.05
N ALA A 132 -29.19 -2.58 -15.21
CA ALA A 132 -28.38 -3.48 -16.04
C ALA A 132 -28.26 -4.90 -15.45
N VAL A 133 -28.29 -5.07 -14.13
CA VAL A 133 -28.26 -6.40 -13.49
C VAL A 133 -29.61 -7.09 -13.58
N HIS A 134 -30.70 -6.37 -13.30
CA HIS A 134 -32.02 -6.97 -13.07
C HIS A 134 -32.99 -6.85 -14.26
N ALA A 135 -32.72 -5.94 -15.20
CA ALA A 135 -33.61 -5.62 -16.32
C ALA A 135 -32.86 -5.22 -17.60
N ALA A 136 -31.75 -5.92 -17.93
CA ALA A 136 -30.95 -5.62 -19.13
C ALA A 136 -31.63 -5.96 -20.47
N ASP A 137 -32.47 -6.99 -20.52
CA ASP A 137 -33.09 -7.44 -21.77
C ASP A 137 -34.20 -6.49 -22.23
N GLU A 138 -34.20 -6.06 -23.49
CA GLU A 138 -35.20 -5.10 -24.01
C GLU A 138 -36.61 -5.68 -24.11
N HIS A 139 -36.77 -7.01 -24.10
CA HIS A 139 -38.03 -7.72 -24.29
C HIS A 139 -38.64 -8.21 -22.97
N GLY A 140 -38.03 -7.90 -21.83
CA GLY A 140 -38.56 -8.27 -20.52
C GLY A 140 -38.26 -9.72 -20.10
N ILE A 141 -37.46 -10.46 -20.85
CA ILE A 141 -37.25 -11.89 -20.59
C ILE A 141 -36.26 -12.05 -19.43
N GLY A 142 -36.71 -12.67 -18.35
CA GLY A 142 -35.87 -12.97 -17.18
C GLY A 142 -35.64 -11.77 -16.25
N TRP A 143 -36.47 -10.73 -16.33
CA TRP A 143 -36.38 -9.60 -15.43
C TRP A 143 -36.72 -9.97 -13.99
N ASP A 144 -35.91 -9.50 -13.05
CA ASP A 144 -36.18 -9.59 -11.62
C ASP A 144 -36.50 -8.20 -11.05
N VAL A 145 -37.73 -7.76 -11.31
CA VAL A 145 -38.20 -6.44 -10.92
C VAL A 145 -38.40 -6.33 -9.39
N GLU A 146 -38.66 -7.45 -8.71
CA GLU A 146 -38.81 -7.47 -7.26
C GLU A 146 -37.47 -7.19 -6.58
N SER A 147 -36.40 -7.86 -7.02
CA SER A 147 -35.04 -7.59 -6.55
C SER A 147 -34.58 -6.18 -6.89
N LEU A 148 -34.88 -5.69 -8.09
CA LEU A 148 -34.59 -4.30 -8.49
C LEU A 148 -35.22 -3.27 -7.54
N ILE A 149 -36.50 -3.44 -7.19
CA ILE A 149 -37.19 -2.54 -6.26
C ILE A 149 -36.59 -2.66 -4.85
N GLY A 150 -36.30 -3.88 -4.40
CA GLY A 150 -35.65 -4.14 -3.12
C GLY A 150 -34.32 -3.40 -2.99
N GLU A 151 -33.43 -3.55 -3.97
CA GLU A 151 -32.12 -2.89 -3.99
C GLU A 151 -32.24 -1.37 -4.16
N ALA A 152 -33.11 -0.89 -5.06
CA ALA A 152 -33.33 0.55 -5.23
C ALA A 152 -33.90 1.22 -3.96
N SER A 153 -34.69 0.51 -3.16
CA SER A 153 -35.22 1.02 -1.89
C SER A 153 -34.15 1.25 -0.82
N THR A 154 -32.97 0.63 -0.96
CA THR A 154 -31.82 0.88 -0.07
C THR A 154 -31.13 2.20 -0.37
N ILE A 155 -31.29 2.73 -1.59
CA ILE A 155 -30.69 3.99 -2.04
C ILE A 155 -31.56 5.18 -1.63
N PHE A 156 -32.87 5.11 -1.89
CA PHE A 156 -33.82 6.16 -1.53
C PHE A 156 -35.23 5.62 -1.29
N HIS A 157 -36.08 6.43 -0.65
CA HIS A 157 -37.47 6.05 -0.40
C HIS A 157 -38.27 6.01 -1.70
N LEU A 158 -38.65 4.81 -2.15
CA LEU A 158 -39.47 4.62 -3.34
C LEU A 158 -40.95 4.93 -3.05
N PRO A 159 -41.58 5.85 -3.81
CA PRO A 159 -43.02 6.06 -3.73
C PRO A 159 -43.83 4.78 -4.05
N PRO A 160 -45.04 4.60 -3.50
CA PRO A 160 -45.90 3.42 -3.76
C PRO A 160 -46.25 3.18 -5.25
N ALA A 161 -46.05 4.19 -6.10
CA ALA A 161 -46.21 4.11 -7.55
C ALA A 161 -45.10 3.27 -8.24
N PHE A 162 -44.01 2.96 -7.56
CA PHE A 162 -42.92 2.10 -8.02
C PHE A 162 -43.14 0.66 -7.54
N ASN A 163 -44.07 -0.04 -8.20
CA ASN A 163 -44.36 -1.45 -7.93
C ASN A 163 -43.99 -2.34 -9.11
N ALA A 164 -43.84 -3.65 -8.87
CA ALA A 164 -43.38 -4.61 -9.88
C ALA A 164 -44.23 -4.56 -11.15
N SER A 165 -45.57 -4.55 -11.01
CA SER A 165 -46.49 -4.46 -12.15
C SER A 165 -46.29 -3.20 -13.00
N ALA A 166 -45.95 -2.06 -12.40
CA ALA A 166 -45.76 -0.79 -13.11
C ALA A 166 -44.41 -0.71 -13.81
N LEU A 167 -43.37 -1.36 -13.26
CA LEU A 167 -42.03 -1.36 -13.84
C LEU A 167 -41.85 -2.44 -14.91
N SER A 168 -42.48 -3.61 -14.78
CA SER A 168 -42.43 -4.68 -15.80
C SER A 168 -43.04 -4.29 -17.16
N GLN A 169 -43.80 -3.20 -17.23
CA GLN A 169 -44.41 -2.71 -18.47
C GLN A 169 -43.57 -1.65 -19.20
N LEU A 170 -42.48 -1.19 -18.57
CA LEU A 170 -41.60 -0.16 -19.12
C LEU A 170 -40.39 -0.81 -19.79
N LYS A 171 -39.71 -0.08 -20.68
CA LYS A 171 -38.39 -0.48 -21.19
C LYS A 171 -37.29 -0.16 -20.17
N PRO A 172 -36.11 -0.82 -20.23
CA PRO A 172 -35.01 -0.58 -19.28
C PRO A 172 -34.67 0.91 -19.13
N LYS A 173 -34.57 1.62 -20.26
CA LYS A 173 -34.27 3.06 -20.24
C LYS A 173 -35.34 3.91 -19.55
N GLN A 174 -36.60 3.53 -19.71
CA GLN A 174 -37.72 4.22 -19.06
C GLN A 174 -37.78 3.93 -17.56
N ILE A 175 -37.36 2.73 -17.13
CA ILE A 175 -37.21 2.38 -15.71
C ILE A 175 -36.10 3.23 -15.09
N GLU A 176 -34.93 3.30 -15.74
CA GLU A 176 -33.81 4.14 -15.33
C GLU A 176 -34.25 5.61 -15.15
N ASP A 177 -34.82 6.22 -16.20
CA ASP A 177 -35.22 7.63 -16.18
C ASP A 177 -36.27 7.90 -15.08
N LYS A 178 -37.20 6.97 -14.84
CA LYS A 178 -38.24 7.10 -13.82
C LYS A 178 -37.68 6.98 -12.40
N LEU A 179 -36.72 6.07 -12.18
CA LEU A 179 -36.04 5.91 -10.88
C LEU A 179 -35.14 7.11 -10.59
N VAL A 180 -34.41 7.61 -11.58
CA VAL A 180 -33.57 8.82 -11.46
C VAL A 180 -34.42 10.04 -11.15
N TYR A 181 -35.57 10.21 -11.82
CA TYR A 181 -36.51 11.27 -11.52
C TYR A 181 -37.06 11.16 -10.08
N GLY A 182 -37.41 9.94 -9.65
CA GLY A 182 -37.83 9.69 -8.27
C GLY A 182 -36.76 10.10 -7.24
N ALA A 183 -35.49 9.80 -7.50
CA ALA A 183 -34.38 10.19 -6.66
C ALA A 183 -34.13 11.71 -6.64
N ASP A 184 -34.26 12.39 -7.78
CA ASP A 184 -34.12 13.85 -7.88
C ASP A 184 -35.18 14.63 -7.09
N GLN A 185 -36.41 14.11 -7.06
CA GLN A 185 -37.49 14.72 -6.27
C GLN A 185 -37.36 14.44 -4.77
N TRP A 186 -36.62 13.41 -4.39
CA TRP A 186 -36.36 13.05 -2.99
C TRP A 186 -35.20 13.85 -2.37
N LEU A 187 -34.14 14.13 -3.15
CA LEU A 187 -32.95 14.90 -2.76
C LEU A 187 -33.19 16.41 -2.68
#